data_AF-A0A434LM79-F1
#
_entry.id   AF-A0A434LM79-F1
#
_cell.length_a   1.000
_cell.length_b   1.000
_cell.length_c   1.000
_cell.angle_alpha   90.00
_cell.angle_beta   90.00
_cell.angle_gamma   90.00
#
_symmetry.space_group_name_H-M   'P 1'
#
loop_
_entity.id
_entity.type
_entity.pdbx_description
1 polymer ?
#
loop_
_entity_poly.entity_id
_entity_poly.type
_entity_poly.pdbx_seq_one_letter_code
_entity_poly.pdbx_strand_id
1 'polypeptide(L)'
;MARFLLLPKDDDVPDALAGGDLSLSPQARAAKVKSLTTFRRAHADPRLSSGRGLRAVANVKVIATPQRHTPITGVTIFEGTAEDAEKIQEAAPGAEMVEDFRLDLISPVRSGNGEALAGDAAAAGIAIDAADLDNWHLETIGLLKARAARFGLTGTGATIAVMDTGVAEHRELQGKIVDNIVFDVEQWIANSVPPADTDFITPGHGTHVGGIIAGTNVGVAPGARLASYSMIPNTIGSLSHFVFAMEHVQTRPEIQIINMSAGKRETVNRMRYLAQIAQRTDTLFVVAVGNEGPNTSRCPGNYPEVFSVAASDRTDKVWGGGGMGTVMWGVQARVVPDIMAPGVDIWSCHPRGGYQCLTGTSMATPVVSGIAALMIEKWPDITRPQLIGELMEATNALNLAEPLQATGRIKLPQRLHAP
;
A
#
# COMPACT_ATOMS: atom_id res chain seq x y z
N MET A 1 28.47 10.28 6.73
CA MET A 1 28.10 9.41 5.60
C MET A 1 26.59 9.31 5.59
N ALA A 2 25.99 9.34 4.41
CA ALA A 2 24.55 9.20 4.21
C ALA A 2 24.28 7.94 3.36
N ARG A 3 23.04 7.48 3.38
CA ARG A 3 22.59 6.39 2.53
C ARG A 3 22.04 6.95 1.23
N PHE A 4 22.42 6.33 0.13
CA PHE A 4 22.01 6.72 -1.21
C PHE A 4 21.44 5.51 -1.95
N LEU A 5 20.49 5.80 -2.84
CA LEU A 5 19.83 4.87 -3.72
C LEU A 5 20.07 5.31 -5.16
N LEU A 6 20.57 4.39 -5.98
CA LEU A 6 20.68 4.58 -7.42
C LEU A 6 19.51 3.84 -8.08
N LEU A 7 18.51 4.61 -8.51
CA LEU A 7 17.28 4.13 -9.16
C LEU A 7 17.48 4.04 -10.68
N PRO A 8 17.04 2.97 -11.36
CA PRO A 8 16.99 2.98 -12.83
C PRO A 8 16.01 4.07 -13.31
N LYS A 9 16.45 4.99 -14.17
CA LYS A 9 15.67 6.19 -14.54
C LYS A 9 14.64 5.91 -15.63
N ASP A 10 15.07 5.14 -16.62
CA ASP A 10 14.28 4.63 -17.73
C ASP A 10 14.66 3.16 -17.81
N ASP A 11 13.99 2.27 -17.09
CA ASP A 11 14.26 0.86 -17.35
C ASP A 11 13.71 0.60 -18.76
N ASP A 12 14.60 0.40 -19.73
CA ASP A 12 14.30 -0.02 -21.11
C ASP A 12 13.50 -1.34 -21.19
N VAL A 13 12.90 -1.78 -20.07
CA VAL A 13 11.91 -2.84 -19.96
C VAL A 13 10.85 -2.54 -21.01
N PRO A 14 10.82 -3.31 -22.11
CA PRO A 14 9.92 -3.03 -23.20
C PRO A 14 8.48 -3.09 -22.71
N ASP A 15 7.62 -2.23 -23.23
CA ASP A 15 6.17 -2.29 -22.98
C ASP A 15 5.60 -3.69 -23.33
N ALA A 16 6.25 -4.43 -24.23
CA ALA A 16 5.94 -5.83 -24.53
C ALA A 16 6.14 -6.79 -23.34
N LEU A 17 7.08 -6.52 -22.42
CA LEU A 17 7.19 -7.24 -21.15
C LEU A 17 6.10 -6.82 -20.16
N ALA A 18 5.50 -5.64 -20.35
CA ALA A 18 4.33 -5.18 -19.61
C ALA A 18 3.00 -5.73 -20.18
N GLY A 19 2.96 -6.16 -21.44
CA GLY A 19 1.75 -6.57 -22.19
C GLY A 19 1.47 -8.08 -22.33
N GLY A 20 2.08 -8.93 -21.50
CA GLY A 20 1.77 -10.37 -21.41
C GLY A 20 0.38 -10.65 -20.82
N ASP A 21 0.14 -11.87 -20.31
CA ASP A 21 -1.05 -12.16 -19.50
C ASP A 21 -1.09 -11.19 -18.30
N LEU A 22 -2.05 -10.26 -18.32
CA LEU A 22 -2.22 -9.19 -17.33
C LEU A 22 -3.03 -9.63 -16.11
N SER A 23 -3.40 -10.92 -16.06
CA SER A 23 -4.14 -11.52 -14.97
C SER A 23 -3.43 -11.30 -13.64
N LEU A 24 -4.20 -10.99 -12.61
CA LEU A 24 -3.71 -10.96 -11.22
C LEU A 24 -3.44 -12.37 -10.66
N SER A 25 -3.59 -13.43 -11.46
CA SER A 25 -3.31 -14.80 -10.99
C SER A 25 -1.85 -14.94 -10.54
N PRO A 26 -1.57 -15.77 -9.52
CA PRO A 26 -0.20 -16.00 -9.08
C PRO A 26 0.71 -16.52 -10.19
N GLN A 27 0.19 -17.34 -11.10
CA GLN A 27 0.94 -17.89 -12.21
C GLN A 27 1.37 -16.81 -13.20
N ALA A 28 0.45 -15.92 -13.60
CA ALA A 28 0.75 -14.81 -14.49
C ALA A 28 1.76 -13.83 -13.86
N ARG A 29 1.55 -13.45 -12.59
CA ARG A 29 2.48 -12.60 -11.84
C ARG A 29 3.87 -13.20 -11.72
N ALA A 30 3.99 -14.49 -11.40
CA ALA A 30 5.28 -15.18 -11.32
C ALA A 30 6.04 -15.15 -12.66
N ALA A 31 5.33 -15.35 -13.78
CA ALA A 31 5.92 -15.26 -15.11
C ALA A 31 6.41 -13.83 -15.41
N LYS A 32 5.65 -12.81 -15.02
CA LYS A 32 6.01 -11.40 -15.25
C LYS A 32 7.23 -10.97 -14.44
N VAL A 33 7.28 -11.33 -13.15
CA VAL A 33 8.44 -11.10 -12.29
C VAL A 33 9.68 -11.81 -12.85
N LYS A 34 9.55 -13.05 -13.33
CA LYS A 34 10.65 -13.79 -13.97
C LYS A 34 11.15 -13.08 -15.23
N SER A 35 10.25 -12.60 -16.09
CA SER A 35 10.61 -11.86 -17.30
C SER A 35 11.32 -10.55 -16.99
N LEU A 36 10.79 -9.78 -16.02
CA LEU A 36 11.38 -8.53 -15.55
C LEU A 36 12.79 -8.73 -14.99
N THR A 37 12.96 -9.70 -14.09
CA THR A 37 14.27 -10.00 -13.48
C THR A 37 15.27 -10.55 -14.49
N THR A 38 14.82 -11.35 -15.47
CA THR A 38 15.68 -11.84 -16.57
C THR A 38 16.16 -10.70 -17.45
N PHE A 39 15.25 -9.81 -17.85
CA PHE A 39 15.58 -8.63 -18.64
C PHE A 39 16.61 -7.75 -17.92
N ARG A 40 16.36 -7.44 -16.64
CA ARG A 40 17.26 -6.62 -15.83
C ARG A 40 18.64 -7.22 -15.68
N ARG A 41 18.74 -8.54 -15.46
CA ARG A 41 20.03 -9.23 -15.40
C ARG A 41 20.79 -9.16 -16.71
N ALA A 42 20.10 -9.25 -17.85
CA ALA A 42 20.73 -9.17 -19.17
C ALA A 42 21.23 -7.76 -19.52
N HIS A 43 20.61 -6.71 -18.96
CA HIS A 43 20.93 -5.30 -19.25
C HIS A 43 21.62 -4.57 -18.08
N ALA A 44 22.04 -5.30 -17.05
CA ALA A 44 22.67 -4.71 -15.87
C ALA A 44 24.10 -4.26 -16.18
N ASP A 45 24.44 -2.99 -15.91
CA ASP A 45 25.83 -2.54 -15.90
C ASP A 45 26.57 -3.21 -14.73
N PRO A 46 27.59 -4.07 -14.96
CA PRO A 46 28.30 -4.76 -13.89
C PRO A 46 29.01 -3.83 -12.90
N ARG A 47 29.35 -2.61 -13.32
CA ARG A 47 29.99 -1.58 -12.48
C ARG A 47 29.03 -1.03 -11.43
N LEU A 48 27.73 -1.05 -11.71
CA LEU A 48 26.71 -0.41 -10.87
C LEU A 48 25.77 -1.42 -10.21
N SER A 49 25.67 -2.62 -10.78
CA SER A 49 24.78 -3.69 -10.31
C SER A 49 25.44 -4.69 -9.35
N SER A 50 26.75 -4.58 -9.14
CA SER A 50 27.54 -5.46 -8.27
C SER A 50 28.29 -4.69 -7.19
N GLY A 51 28.47 -5.30 -6.02
CA GLY A 51 29.21 -4.67 -4.93
C GLY A 51 30.70 -4.47 -5.24
N ARG A 52 31.30 -5.35 -6.05
CA ARG A 52 32.69 -5.18 -6.52
C ARG A 52 32.81 -4.01 -7.50
N GLY A 53 31.85 -3.90 -8.43
CA GLY A 53 31.79 -2.80 -9.39
C GLY A 53 31.65 -1.45 -8.68
N LEU A 54 30.73 -1.35 -7.74
CA LEU A 54 30.47 -0.08 -7.04
C LEU A 54 31.70 0.39 -6.26
N ARG A 55 32.39 -0.54 -5.59
CA ARG A 55 33.65 -0.26 -4.87
C ARG A 55 34.83 0.07 -5.77
N ALA A 56 34.76 -0.23 -7.07
CA ALA A 56 35.75 0.21 -8.05
C ALA A 56 35.52 1.65 -8.50
N VAL A 57 34.31 2.19 -8.31
CA VAL A 57 33.96 3.58 -8.64
C VAL A 57 34.19 4.51 -7.46
N ALA A 58 33.74 4.11 -6.26
CA ALA A 58 33.84 4.93 -5.05
C ALA A 58 34.02 4.08 -3.78
N ASN A 59 34.57 4.68 -2.71
CA ASN A 59 34.83 3.97 -1.46
C ASN A 59 33.57 3.93 -0.57
N VAL A 60 32.63 3.07 -0.94
CA VAL A 60 31.30 3.00 -0.31
C VAL A 60 31.05 1.69 0.42
N LYS A 61 30.21 1.74 1.45
CA LYS A 61 29.62 0.55 2.07
C LYS A 61 28.39 0.15 1.26
N VAL A 62 28.51 -0.93 0.49
CA VAL A 62 27.42 -1.48 -0.31
C VAL A 62 26.43 -2.20 0.61
N ILE A 63 25.16 -1.80 0.56
CA ILE A 63 24.05 -2.40 1.33
C ILE A 63 23.30 -3.41 0.46
N ALA A 64 22.78 -2.97 -0.68
CA ALA A 64 21.98 -3.80 -1.58
C ALA A 64 22.39 -3.56 -3.04
N THR A 65 22.30 -4.60 -3.87
CA THR A 65 22.59 -4.50 -5.30
C THR A 65 21.63 -5.36 -6.13
N PRO A 66 21.35 -4.97 -7.39
CA PRO A 66 20.46 -5.71 -8.28
C PRO A 66 20.83 -7.19 -8.45
N GLN A 67 22.13 -7.50 -8.50
CA GLN A 67 22.58 -8.87 -8.71
C GLN A 67 22.27 -9.82 -7.54
N ARG A 68 22.15 -9.31 -6.32
CA ARG A 68 22.02 -10.14 -5.11
C ARG A 68 20.71 -9.93 -4.36
N HIS A 69 20.24 -8.70 -4.32
CA HIS A 69 19.31 -8.23 -3.30
C HIS A 69 18.05 -7.63 -3.90
N THR A 70 18.20 -6.90 -5.01
CA THR A 70 17.12 -6.13 -5.64
C THR A 70 16.92 -6.48 -7.12
N PRO A 71 16.81 -7.76 -7.52
CA PRO A 71 16.66 -8.12 -8.93
C PRO A 71 15.36 -7.59 -9.58
N ILE A 72 14.31 -7.32 -8.79
CA ILE A 72 13.00 -6.86 -9.29
C ILE A 72 12.94 -5.34 -9.37
N THR A 73 13.36 -4.63 -8.31
CA THR A 73 13.40 -3.16 -8.25
C THR A 73 14.64 -2.58 -8.90
N GLY A 74 15.73 -3.36 -9.03
CA GLY A 74 16.94 -2.93 -9.74
C GLY A 74 17.67 -1.77 -9.06
N VAL A 75 17.32 -1.46 -7.82
CA VAL A 75 17.90 -0.36 -7.06
C VAL A 75 19.21 -0.79 -6.41
N THR A 76 20.27 -0.01 -6.57
CA THR A 76 21.50 -0.16 -5.78
C THR A 76 21.45 0.75 -4.57
N ILE A 77 21.82 0.24 -3.39
CA ILE A 77 21.80 0.99 -2.13
C ILE A 77 23.18 0.90 -1.48
N PHE A 78 23.71 2.05 -1.07
CA PHE A 78 25.03 2.14 -0.45
C PHE A 78 25.10 3.31 0.53
N GLU A 79 26.12 3.32 1.38
CA GLU A 79 26.45 4.43 2.25
C GLU A 79 27.82 5.00 1.87
N GLY A 80 27.90 6.34 1.84
CA GLY A 80 29.11 7.06 1.43
C GLY A 80 29.02 8.56 1.72
N THR A 81 29.95 9.32 1.16
CA THR A 81 29.89 10.78 1.11
C THR A 81 29.07 11.26 -0.09
N ALA A 82 28.70 12.55 -0.11
CA ALA A 82 28.05 13.13 -1.29
C ALA A 82 28.94 13.06 -2.54
N GLU A 83 30.27 13.25 -2.38
CA GLU A 83 31.24 13.11 -3.47
C GLU A 83 31.28 11.66 -4.03
N ASP A 84 31.15 10.65 -3.17
CA ASP A 84 31.05 9.25 -3.64
C ASP A 84 29.77 9.03 -4.44
N ALA A 85 28.65 9.63 -4.01
CA ALA A 85 27.38 9.54 -4.72
C ALA A 85 27.43 10.25 -6.08
N GLU A 86 28.09 11.41 -6.17
CA GLU A 86 28.34 12.12 -7.43
C GLU A 86 29.16 11.26 -8.41
N LYS A 87 30.28 10.67 -7.96
CA LYS A 87 31.10 9.76 -8.80
C LYS A 87 30.30 8.57 -9.33
N ILE A 88 29.44 7.99 -8.50
CA ILE A 88 28.57 6.88 -8.90
C ILE A 88 27.51 7.35 -9.91
N GLN A 89 26.90 8.52 -9.69
CA GLN A 89 25.93 9.11 -10.62
C GLN A 89 26.56 9.41 -11.98
N GLU A 90 27.78 9.93 -12.02
CA GLU A 90 28.54 10.18 -13.26
C GLU A 90 28.85 8.89 -14.02
N ALA A 91 29.18 7.81 -13.29
CA ALA A 91 29.38 6.49 -13.88
C ALA A 91 28.07 5.85 -14.38
N ALA A 92 26.92 6.39 -13.99
CA ALA A 92 25.57 5.85 -14.19
C ALA A 92 24.59 6.88 -14.81
N PRO A 93 24.86 7.46 -15.99
CA PRO A 93 24.03 8.53 -16.54
C PRO A 93 22.58 8.13 -16.84
N GLY A 94 22.30 6.84 -17.02
CA GLY A 94 20.95 6.28 -17.19
C GLY A 94 20.21 5.92 -15.89
N ALA A 95 20.82 6.24 -14.75
CA ALA A 95 20.22 6.04 -13.44
C ALA A 95 20.09 7.37 -12.70
N GLU A 96 19.31 7.36 -11.64
CA GLU A 96 18.96 8.52 -10.85
C GLU A 96 19.34 8.31 -9.39
N MET A 97 20.24 9.15 -8.90
CA MET A 97 20.68 9.17 -7.52
C MET A 97 19.68 9.89 -6.63
N VAL A 98 19.40 9.28 -5.48
CA VAL A 98 18.50 9.79 -4.44
C VAL A 98 19.12 9.53 -3.07
N GLU A 99 19.18 10.53 -2.22
CA GLU A 99 19.51 10.32 -0.80
C GLU A 99 18.32 9.67 -0.09
N ASP A 100 18.58 8.69 0.78
CA ASP A 100 17.52 8.02 1.54
C ASP A 100 16.78 9.04 2.40
N PHE A 101 15.46 9.06 2.29
CA PHE A 101 14.63 10.02 3.00
C PHE A 101 13.53 9.32 3.78
N ARG A 102 13.08 10.03 4.82
CA ARG A 102 12.03 9.57 5.73
C ARG A 102 10.67 9.45 5.03
N LEU A 103 10.00 8.35 5.29
CA LEU A 103 8.59 8.13 5.01
C LEU A 103 7.83 8.06 6.34
N ASP A 104 6.70 8.74 6.40
CA ASP A 104 5.89 8.84 7.60
C ASP A 104 4.56 8.13 7.40
N LEU A 105 4.05 7.54 8.48
CA LEU A 105 2.66 7.16 8.57
C LEU A 105 1.76 8.36 8.19
N ILE A 106 0.68 8.09 7.47
CA ILE A 106 -0.42 9.04 7.32
C ILE A 106 -1.24 8.95 8.61
N SER A 107 -0.83 9.74 9.60
CA SER A 107 -1.34 9.63 10.97
C SER A 107 -2.86 9.77 11.00
N PRO A 108 -3.57 8.81 11.60
CA PRO A 108 -5.00 8.91 11.77
C PRO A 108 -5.35 9.84 12.94
N VAL A 109 -6.62 10.24 13.00
CA VAL A 109 -7.21 10.86 14.19
C VAL A 109 -7.90 9.76 14.99
N ARG A 110 -7.66 9.74 16.30
CA ARG A 110 -8.39 8.86 17.22
C ARG A 110 -9.73 9.48 17.56
N SER A 111 -10.80 8.71 17.34
CA SER A 111 -12.15 9.13 17.62
C SER A 111 -12.72 8.30 18.76
N GLY A 112 -13.12 8.91 19.88
CA GLY A 112 -14.01 8.28 20.85
C GLY A 112 -15.37 8.97 20.75
N ASN A 113 -16.34 8.37 20.05
CA ASN A 113 -17.68 8.94 19.90
C ASN A 113 -17.70 10.46 19.56
N GLY A 114 -16.83 10.91 18.66
CA GLY A 114 -16.73 12.32 18.24
C GLY A 114 -15.84 13.24 19.08
N GLU A 115 -15.18 12.75 20.14
CA GLU A 115 -14.18 13.50 20.90
C GLU A 115 -12.81 12.80 20.89
N ALA A 116 -11.73 13.58 20.79
CA ALA A 116 -10.36 13.06 20.84
C ALA A 116 -10.07 12.49 22.23
N LEU A 117 -9.78 11.19 22.33
CA LEU A 117 -9.40 10.56 23.60
C LEU A 117 -7.98 10.97 23.99
N ALA A 118 -7.83 11.57 25.19
CA ALA A 118 -6.54 11.87 25.81
C ALA A 118 -6.19 10.86 26.91
N GLY A 119 -4.89 10.55 27.08
CA GLY A 119 -4.36 9.77 28.22
C GLY A 119 -4.46 8.23 28.08
N ASP A 120 -4.09 7.50 29.14
CA ASP A 120 -3.84 6.03 29.20
C ASP A 120 -4.95 5.11 28.66
N ALA A 121 -6.19 5.59 28.50
CA ALA A 121 -7.25 4.86 27.77
C ALA A 121 -6.89 4.62 26.28
N ALA A 122 -6.00 5.46 25.73
CA ALA A 122 -5.35 5.33 24.44
C ALA A 122 -4.45 4.08 24.31
N ALA A 123 -4.07 3.46 25.43
CA ALA A 123 -3.16 2.33 25.45
C ALA A 123 -3.87 0.98 25.55
N ALA A 124 -5.19 0.88 25.54
CA ALA A 124 -5.87 -0.42 25.51
C ALA A 124 -6.98 -0.40 24.45
N GLY A 125 -7.23 -1.55 23.83
CA GLY A 125 -8.39 -1.68 22.97
C GLY A 125 -9.66 -1.60 23.82
N ILE A 126 -10.73 -1.07 23.24
CA ILE A 126 -12.01 -0.98 23.90
C ILE A 126 -12.66 -2.37 23.83
N ALA A 127 -12.98 -2.92 24.98
CA ALA A 127 -13.73 -4.17 25.09
C ALA A 127 -15.20 -3.90 24.76
N ILE A 128 -15.54 -4.08 23.48
CA ILE A 128 -16.90 -4.04 22.95
C ILE A 128 -17.14 -5.37 22.26
N ASP A 129 -18.32 -5.96 22.44
CA ASP A 129 -18.69 -7.15 21.69
C ASP A 129 -18.83 -6.81 20.20
N ALA A 130 -18.31 -7.68 19.34
CA ALA A 130 -18.28 -7.43 17.90
C ALA A 130 -19.68 -7.16 17.30
N ALA A 131 -20.72 -7.69 17.93
CA ALA A 131 -22.12 -7.51 17.56
C ALA A 131 -22.65 -6.09 17.83
N ASP A 132 -22.04 -5.37 18.77
CA ASP A 132 -22.44 -4.03 19.18
C ASP A 132 -21.62 -2.93 18.47
N LEU A 133 -20.69 -3.31 17.58
CA LEU A 133 -19.90 -2.35 16.81
C LEU A 133 -20.74 -1.67 15.74
N ASP A 134 -20.62 -0.35 15.67
CA ASP A 134 -21.15 0.47 14.58
C ASP A 134 -20.32 0.24 13.31
N ASN A 135 -20.72 -0.79 12.55
CA ASN A 135 -20.10 -1.17 11.27
C ASN A 135 -20.73 -0.40 10.08
N TRP A 136 -20.97 0.90 10.26
CA TRP A 136 -21.60 1.75 9.23
C TRP A 136 -20.86 1.69 7.89
N HIS A 137 -19.53 1.50 7.91
CA HIS A 137 -18.74 1.36 6.68
C HIS A 137 -19.19 0.17 5.84
N LEU A 138 -19.51 -0.97 6.46
CA LEU A 138 -20.01 -2.17 5.78
C LEU A 138 -21.46 -1.98 5.32
N GLU A 139 -22.26 -1.24 6.07
CA GLU A 139 -23.64 -0.91 5.68
C GLU A 139 -23.66 0.02 4.47
N THR A 140 -22.89 1.10 4.50
CA THR A 140 -22.86 2.14 3.47
C THR A 140 -22.33 1.64 2.15
N ILE A 141 -21.32 0.74 2.14
CA ILE A 141 -20.92 0.08 0.89
C ILE A 141 -21.95 -0.96 0.42
N GLY A 142 -23.01 -1.23 1.19
CA GLY A 142 -24.07 -2.18 0.84
C GLY A 142 -23.75 -3.64 1.18
N LEU A 143 -22.61 -3.92 1.85
CA LEU A 143 -22.17 -5.28 2.13
C LEU A 143 -23.05 -5.97 3.19
N LEU A 144 -23.49 -5.28 4.24
CA LEU A 144 -24.38 -5.89 5.24
C LEU A 144 -25.73 -6.30 4.61
N LYS A 145 -26.30 -5.44 3.78
CA LYS A 145 -27.51 -5.74 3.00
C LYS A 145 -27.29 -6.92 2.06
N ALA A 146 -26.13 -6.97 1.39
CA ALA A 146 -25.76 -8.08 0.52
C ALA A 146 -25.67 -9.41 1.29
N ARG A 147 -24.95 -9.42 2.43
CA ARG A 147 -24.80 -10.61 3.28
C ARG A 147 -26.16 -11.11 3.81
N ALA A 148 -27.05 -10.20 4.22
CA ALA A 148 -28.42 -10.54 4.58
C ALA A 148 -29.21 -11.18 3.42
N ALA A 149 -28.89 -10.82 2.17
CA ALA A 149 -29.41 -11.42 0.95
C ALA A 149 -28.59 -12.63 0.44
N ARG A 150 -27.82 -13.29 1.32
CA ARG A 150 -27.01 -14.49 1.04
C ARG A 150 -25.84 -14.27 0.07
N PHE A 151 -25.29 -13.07 0.02
CA PHE A 151 -24.01 -12.82 -0.63
C PHE A 151 -22.89 -13.62 0.05
N GLY A 152 -22.22 -14.49 -0.72
CA GLY A 152 -21.32 -15.52 -0.18
C GLY A 152 -19.82 -15.27 -0.40
N LEU A 153 -19.43 -14.25 -1.17
CA LEU A 153 -18.01 -13.95 -1.37
C LEU A 153 -17.40 -13.41 -0.08
N THR A 154 -16.16 -13.83 0.18
CA THR A 154 -15.42 -13.55 1.41
C THR A 154 -14.03 -12.96 1.14
N GLY A 155 -13.56 -12.93 -0.10
CA GLY A 155 -12.19 -12.62 -0.50
C GLY A 155 -11.29 -13.86 -0.53
N THR A 156 -11.87 -15.07 -0.52
CA THR A 156 -11.10 -16.31 -0.56
C THR A 156 -10.25 -16.38 -1.82
N GLY A 157 -8.98 -16.75 -1.67
CA GLY A 157 -8.01 -16.78 -2.77
C GLY A 157 -7.22 -15.48 -2.95
N ALA A 158 -7.70 -14.35 -2.42
CA ALA A 158 -6.96 -13.09 -2.45
C ALA A 158 -5.93 -12.99 -1.31
N THR A 159 -4.75 -12.46 -1.62
CA THR A 159 -3.74 -12.08 -0.61
C THR A 159 -3.39 -10.62 -0.74
N ILE A 160 -3.40 -9.91 0.39
CA ILE A 160 -3.13 -8.47 0.45
C ILE A 160 -1.87 -8.24 1.29
N ALA A 161 -0.89 -7.53 0.73
CA ALA A 161 0.22 -6.99 1.49
C ALA A 161 -0.23 -5.73 2.24
N VAL A 162 -0.15 -5.76 3.56
CA VAL A 162 -0.36 -4.59 4.43
C VAL A 162 1.01 -3.99 4.73
N MET A 163 1.39 -2.98 3.94
CA MET A 163 2.64 -2.22 4.13
C MET A 163 2.42 -1.09 5.13
N ASP A 164 2.71 -1.37 6.39
CA ASP A 164 2.29 -0.54 7.51
C ASP A 164 3.23 -0.72 8.73
N THR A 165 2.73 -0.54 9.95
CA THR A 165 3.47 -0.72 11.21
C THR A 165 3.58 -2.18 11.67
N GLY A 166 2.99 -3.12 10.93
CA GLY A 166 2.83 -4.52 11.34
C GLY A 166 1.38 -4.85 11.69
N VAL A 167 1.04 -6.14 11.69
CA VAL A 167 -0.30 -6.63 12.04
C VAL A 167 -0.14 -7.60 13.20
N ALA A 168 -0.73 -7.27 14.35
CA ALA A 168 -0.75 -8.14 15.51
C ALA A 168 -1.77 -9.26 15.38
N GLU A 169 -1.60 -10.32 16.19
CA GLU A 169 -2.65 -11.30 16.39
C GLU A 169 -3.90 -10.65 16.98
N HIS A 170 -5.07 -11.03 16.45
CA HIS A 170 -6.36 -10.60 16.95
C HIS A 170 -7.40 -11.68 16.66
N ARG A 171 -8.44 -11.80 17.51
CA ARG A 171 -9.51 -12.80 17.33
C ARG A 171 -10.18 -12.69 15.95
N GLU A 172 -10.37 -11.47 15.46
CA GLU A 172 -10.91 -11.18 14.13
C GLU A 172 -10.03 -11.68 12.97
N LEU A 173 -8.72 -11.86 13.21
CA LEU A 173 -7.70 -12.16 12.21
C LEU A 173 -7.10 -13.57 12.35
N GLN A 174 -7.67 -14.41 13.22
CA GLN A 174 -7.20 -15.78 13.45
C GLN A 174 -7.14 -16.58 12.14
N GLY A 175 -5.96 -17.10 11.83
CA GLY A 175 -5.72 -17.91 10.63
C GLY A 175 -5.62 -17.12 9.32
N LYS A 176 -5.65 -15.78 9.37
CA LYS A 176 -5.67 -14.92 8.16
C LYS A 176 -4.33 -14.28 7.85
N ILE A 177 -3.46 -14.12 8.85
CA ILE A 177 -2.10 -13.57 8.67
C ILE A 177 -1.19 -14.70 8.20
N VAL A 178 -0.75 -14.64 6.94
CA VAL A 178 0.09 -15.69 6.31
C VAL A 178 1.58 -15.40 6.37
N ASP A 179 1.94 -14.12 6.49
CA ASP A 179 3.31 -13.67 6.68
C ASP A 179 3.30 -12.41 7.57
N ASN A 180 4.35 -12.24 8.36
CA ASN A 180 4.62 -11.01 9.09
C ASN A 180 6.13 -10.73 9.03
N ILE A 181 6.50 -9.71 8.26
CA ILE A 181 7.87 -9.44 7.86
C ILE A 181 8.36 -8.13 8.44
N VAL A 182 9.51 -8.17 9.12
CA VAL A 182 10.25 -7.01 9.60
C VAL A 182 11.58 -6.92 8.85
N PHE A 183 11.97 -5.70 8.46
CA PHE A 183 13.15 -5.46 7.64
C PHE A 183 14.30 -4.89 8.47
N ASP A 184 15.47 -5.53 8.37
CA ASP A 184 16.76 -4.92 8.69
C ASP A 184 17.37 -4.42 7.39
N VAL A 185 17.18 -3.12 7.09
CA VAL A 185 17.72 -2.50 5.87
C VAL A 185 19.25 -2.39 5.89
N GLU A 186 19.87 -2.44 7.06
CA GLU A 186 21.32 -2.30 7.22
C GLU A 186 22.05 -3.54 6.72
N GLN A 187 21.48 -4.70 7.02
CA GLN A 187 21.97 -6.01 6.59
C GLN A 187 21.24 -6.54 5.34
N TRP A 188 20.20 -5.84 4.90
CA TRP A 188 19.28 -6.30 3.85
C TRP A 188 18.66 -7.67 4.16
N ILE A 189 18.19 -7.86 5.40
CA ILE A 189 17.56 -9.10 5.88
C ILE A 189 16.06 -8.85 6.12
N ALA A 190 15.23 -9.73 5.55
CA ALA A 190 13.81 -9.79 5.84
C ALA A 190 13.56 -10.93 6.83
N ASN A 191 13.03 -10.62 8.01
CA ASN A 191 12.76 -11.59 9.06
C ASN A 191 11.27 -11.89 9.13
N SER A 192 10.91 -13.16 9.02
CA SER A 192 9.58 -13.63 9.42
C SER A 192 9.54 -13.72 10.94
N VAL A 193 8.61 -12.99 11.56
CA VAL A 193 8.43 -12.95 13.01
C VAL A 193 6.97 -13.24 13.36
N PRO A 194 6.65 -13.67 14.60
CA PRO A 194 5.26 -13.81 15.02
C PRO A 194 4.46 -12.53 14.78
N PRO A 195 3.14 -12.60 14.49
CA PRO A 195 2.34 -11.41 14.22
C PRO A 195 2.39 -10.43 15.40
N ALA A 196 2.82 -9.21 15.12
CA ALA A 196 3.00 -8.16 16.11
C ALA A 196 2.82 -6.80 15.45
N ASP A 197 2.28 -5.84 16.20
CA ASP A 197 2.31 -4.44 15.82
C ASP A 197 3.56 -3.80 16.41
N THR A 198 4.31 -3.08 15.58
CA THR A 198 5.54 -2.40 16.01
C THR A 198 5.30 -0.92 16.29
N ASP A 199 4.04 -0.46 16.24
CA ASP A 199 3.69 0.92 16.58
C ASP A 199 3.49 1.11 18.09
N PHE A 200 4.40 1.85 18.72
CA PHE A 200 4.23 2.31 20.09
C PHE A 200 3.67 3.74 20.20
N ILE A 201 3.64 4.52 19.10
CA ILE A 201 3.25 5.94 19.08
C ILE A 201 1.75 6.09 18.78
N THR A 202 1.25 5.41 17.75
CA THR A 202 -0.17 5.31 17.40
C THR A 202 -0.64 3.85 17.44
N PRO A 203 -0.49 3.14 18.58
CA PRO A 203 -0.56 1.68 18.62
C PRO A 203 -1.75 1.11 17.86
N GLY A 204 -1.45 0.17 16.97
CA GLY A 204 -2.46 -0.61 16.29
C GLY A 204 -2.84 -0.17 14.90
N HIS A 205 -2.09 0.76 14.27
CA HIS A 205 -2.46 1.25 12.94
C HIS A 205 -2.55 0.11 11.91
N GLY A 206 -1.47 -0.65 11.70
CA GLY A 206 -1.48 -1.77 10.76
C GLY A 206 -2.46 -2.87 11.16
N THR A 207 -2.63 -3.14 12.46
CA THR A 207 -3.64 -4.08 12.96
C THR A 207 -5.08 -3.63 12.65
N HIS A 208 -5.38 -2.34 12.78
CA HIS A 208 -6.67 -1.74 12.48
C HIS A 208 -6.98 -1.81 10.98
N VAL A 209 -5.99 -1.47 10.15
CA VAL A 209 -6.03 -1.62 8.69
C VAL A 209 -6.31 -3.07 8.31
N GLY A 210 -5.57 -4.03 8.87
CA GLY A 210 -5.76 -5.46 8.62
C GLY A 210 -7.16 -5.93 9.00
N GLY A 211 -7.71 -5.44 10.12
CA GLY A 211 -9.08 -5.71 10.54
C GLY A 211 -10.14 -5.21 9.54
N ILE A 212 -9.98 -4.02 8.94
CA ILE A 212 -10.93 -3.50 7.96
C ILE A 212 -10.91 -4.34 6.68
N ILE A 213 -9.74 -4.87 6.30
CA ILE A 213 -9.62 -5.76 5.14
C ILE A 213 -10.29 -7.11 5.45
N ALA A 214 -9.83 -7.81 6.49
CA ALA A 214 -10.09 -9.23 6.66
C ALA A 214 -10.67 -9.64 8.02
N GLY A 215 -11.06 -8.69 8.88
CA GLY A 215 -11.75 -8.99 10.14
C GLY A 215 -13.04 -9.81 9.92
N THR A 216 -13.32 -10.76 10.81
CA THR A 216 -14.50 -11.63 10.71
C THR A 216 -15.81 -10.83 10.76
N ASN A 217 -15.90 -9.84 11.65
CA ASN A 217 -17.07 -9.00 11.86
C ASN A 217 -16.90 -7.61 11.25
N VAL A 218 -15.71 -7.01 11.42
CA VAL A 218 -15.42 -5.62 10.98
C VAL A 218 -14.87 -5.53 9.56
N GLY A 219 -14.50 -6.67 8.97
CA GLY A 219 -13.82 -6.73 7.68
C GLY A 219 -14.75 -6.83 6.47
N VAL A 220 -14.29 -6.25 5.37
CA VAL A 220 -14.96 -6.33 4.06
C VAL A 220 -14.81 -7.73 3.46
N ALA A 221 -13.60 -8.30 3.52
CA ALA A 221 -13.21 -9.57 2.91
C ALA A 221 -12.67 -10.57 3.96
N PRO A 222 -13.54 -11.16 4.79
CA PRO A 222 -13.15 -11.98 5.95
C PRO A 222 -12.41 -13.29 5.62
N GLY A 223 -12.46 -13.75 4.37
CA GLY A 223 -11.74 -14.93 3.86
C GLY A 223 -10.44 -14.61 3.14
N ALA A 224 -10.09 -13.32 3.00
CA ALA A 224 -8.82 -12.91 2.41
C ALA A 224 -7.64 -13.16 3.36
N ARG A 225 -6.46 -13.34 2.77
CA ARG A 225 -5.19 -13.53 3.49
C ARG A 225 -4.43 -12.22 3.58
N LEU A 226 -3.77 -11.98 4.71
CA LEU A 226 -2.95 -10.79 4.96
C LEU A 226 -1.48 -11.20 5.04
N ALA A 227 -0.64 -10.54 4.26
CA ALA A 227 0.81 -10.58 4.44
C ALA A 227 1.23 -9.23 5.02
N SER A 228 1.70 -9.22 6.27
CA SER A 228 2.09 -8.00 6.95
C SER A 228 3.55 -7.65 6.66
N TYR A 229 3.79 -6.39 6.29
CA TYR A 229 5.10 -5.84 5.95
C TYR A 229 5.33 -4.60 6.81
N SER A 230 6.13 -4.73 7.89
CA SER A 230 6.48 -3.63 8.79
C SER A 230 7.50 -2.69 8.15
N MET A 231 7.02 -1.83 7.25
CA MET A 231 7.84 -0.88 6.48
C MET A 231 8.07 0.44 7.25
N ILE A 232 7.14 0.81 8.13
CA ILE A 232 7.17 2.06 8.92
C ILE A 232 7.08 1.76 10.42
N PRO A 233 7.99 0.92 10.97
CA PRO A 233 7.92 0.58 12.38
C PRO A 233 7.96 1.86 13.24
N ASN A 234 7.15 1.91 14.30
CA ASN A 234 6.99 3.13 15.10
C ASN A 234 6.63 4.37 14.28
N THR A 235 5.78 4.22 13.26
CA THR A 235 5.24 5.28 12.38
C THR A 235 6.24 5.89 11.41
N ILE A 236 7.48 5.41 11.38
CA ILE A 236 8.57 6.00 10.59
C ILE A 236 9.29 4.90 9.83
N GLY A 237 9.48 5.13 8.53
CA GLY A 237 10.33 4.31 7.67
C GLY A 237 11.24 5.19 6.83
N SER A 238 11.94 4.56 5.88
CA SER A 238 12.73 5.28 4.88
C SER A 238 12.44 4.78 3.47
N LEU A 239 12.91 5.50 2.45
CA LEU A 239 12.84 5.04 1.06
C LEU A 239 13.49 3.66 0.92
N SER A 240 14.61 3.38 1.60
CA SER A 240 15.23 2.04 1.59
C SER A 240 14.32 0.96 2.17
N HIS A 241 13.56 1.24 3.23
CA HIS A 241 12.55 0.31 3.75
C HIS A 241 11.45 0.04 2.72
N PHE A 242 11.01 1.09 2.03
CA PHE A 242 9.99 0.96 0.99
C PHE A 242 10.49 0.15 -0.22
N VAL A 243 11.73 0.39 -0.68
CA VAL A 243 12.36 -0.44 -1.72
C VAL A 243 12.42 -1.90 -1.28
N PHE A 244 12.83 -2.17 -0.05
CA PHE A 244 12.95 -3.54 0.44
C PHE A 244 11.58 -4.24 0.56
N ALA A 245 10.58 -3.55 1.08
CA ALA A 245 9.22 -4.06 1.16
C ALA A 245 8.62 -4.33 -0.23
N MET A 246 8.81 -3.41 -1.18
CA MET A 246 8.36 -3.58 -2.57
C MET A 246 9.06 -4.77 -3.22
N GLU A 247 10.39 -4.88 -3.10
CA GLU A 247 11.14 -6.04 -3.61
C GLU A 247 10.58 -7.35 -3.05
N HIS A 248 10.39 -7.43 -1.73
CA HIS A 248 9.92 -8.64 -1.06
C HIS A 248 8.43 -8.95 -1.31
N VAL A 249 7.58 -7.96 -1.59
CA VAL A 249 6.21 -8.23 -2.04
C VAL A 249 6.22 -8.85 -3.43
N GLN A 250 7.05 -8.33 -4.35
CA GLN A 250 7.04 -8.82 -5.73
C GLN A 250 7.65 -10.20 -5.90
N THR A 251 8.40 -10.73 -4.93
CA THR A 251 8.82 -12.15 -4.94
C THR A 251 7.69 -13.12 -4.57
N ARG A 252 6.55 -12.61 -4.08
CA ARG A 252 5.39 -13.39 -3.61
C ARG A 252 4.24 -13.27 -4.62
N PRO A 253 4.18 -14.16 -5.64
CA PRO A 253 3.19 -14.07 -6.71
C PRO A 253 1.73 -14.21 -6.23
N GLU A 254 1.49 -14.73 -5.04
CA GLU A 254 0.17 -14.81 -4.42
C GLU A 254 -0.37 -13.47 -3.89
N ILE A 255 0.48 -12.44 -3.73
CA ILE A 255 0.10 -11.11 -3.22
C ILE A 255 -0.43 -10.21 -4.34
N GLN A 256 -1.74 -10.10 -4.48
CA GLN A 256 -2.38 -9.44 -5.62
C GLN A 256 -2.66 -7.95 -5.38
N ILE A 257 -2.72 -7.55 -4.10
CA ILE A 257 -3.03 -6.19 -3.69
C ILE A 257 -1.96 -5.73 -2.68
N ILE A 258 -1.49 -4.50 -2.82
CA ILE A 258 -0.71 -3.79 -1.80
C ILE A 258 -1.62 -2.70 -1.23
N ASN A 259 -1.79 -2.70 0.08
CA ASN A 259 -2.46 -1.64 0.83
C ASN A 259 -1.40 -0.85 1.60
N MET A 260 -1.33 0.46 1.38
CA MET A 260 -0.35 1.32 2.05
C MET A 260 -0.95 2.64 2.55
N SER A 261 -0.64 2.96 3.80
CA SER A 261 -1.12 4.14 4.51
C SER A 261 0.03 5.04 5.01
N ALA A 262 1.12 5.11 4.23
CA ALA A 262 2.29 5.92 4.53
C ALA A 262 2.75 6.69 3.29
N GLY A 263 3.55 7.72 3.52
CA GLY A 263 4.09 8.52 2.44
C GLY A 263 4.79 9.78 2.91
N LYS A 264 5.32 10.53 1.94
CA LYS A 264 5.97 11.82 2.18
C LYS A 264 5.06 12.97 1.72
N ARG A 265 5.01 14.05 2.50
CA ARG A 265 4.20 15.26 2.24
C ARG A 265 4.77 16.10 1.09
N GLU A 266 4.77 15.55 -0.11
CA GLU A 266 5.08 16.21 -1.39
C GLU A 266 5.04 15.17 -2.52
N THR A 267 5.26 15.62 -3.75
CA THR A 267 5.49 14.74 -4.89
C THR A 267 7.00 14.58 -5.11
N VAL A 268 7.54 13.40 -4.81
CA VAL A 268 8.93 13.06 -5.15
C VAL A 268 8.94 12.25 -6.46
N ASN A 269 9.21 12.91 -7.60
CA ASN A 269 9.16 12.26 -8.92
C ASN A 269 10.03 10.98 -8.98
N ARG A 270 11.20 11.01 -8.35
CA ARG A 270 12.16 9.89 -8.36
C ARG A 270 11.59 8.62 -7.72
N MET A 271 10.72 8.74 -6.71
CA MET A 271 10.10 7.60 -6.02
C MET A 271 8.93 6.98 -6.81
N ARG A 272 8.39 7.66 -7.83
CA ARG A 272 7.34 7.13 -8.73
C ARG A 272 7.75 5.80 -9.38
N TYR A 273 9.04 5.65 -9.63
CA TYR A 273 9.63 4.41 -10.13
C TYR A 273 9.15 3.16 -9.37
N LEU A 274 9.04 3.21 -8.04
CA LEU A 274 8.60 2.06 -7.24
C LEU A 274 7.12 1.71 -7.46
N ALA A 275 6.27 2.71 -7.72
CA ALA A 275 4.88 2.44 -8.08
C ALA A 275 4.76 1.81 -9.49
N GLN A 276 5.65 2.18 -10.41
CA GLN A 276 5.74 1.54 -11.73
C GLN A 276 6.15 0.07 -11.62
N ILE A 277 6.98 -0.31 -10.64
CA ILE A 277 7.29 -1.72 -10.38
C ILE A 277 6.03 -2.51 -10.01
N ALA A 278 5.14 -1.97 -9.16
CA ALA A 278 3.87 -2.64 -8.85
C ALA A 278 2.98 -2.79 -10.08
N GLN A 279 2.95 -1.80 -10.97
CA GLN A 279 2.24 -1.91 -12.25
C GLN A 279 2.85 -2.98 -13.16
N ARG A 280 4.19 -3.02 -13.30
CA ARG A 280 4.91 -3.97 -14.15
C ARG A 280 4.83 -5.42 -13.65
N THR A 281 4.46 -5.63 -12.40
CA THR A 281 4.30 -6.95 -11.77
C THR A 281 2.84 -7.29 -11.49
N ASP A 282 1.91 -6.54 -12.11
CA ASP A 282 0.46 -6.70 -11.99
C ASP A 282 0.02 -6.86 -10.54
N THR A 283 0.34 -5.86 -9.72
CA THR A 283 -0.16 -5.75 -8.36
C THR A 283 -1.04 -4.51 -8.28
N LEU A 284 -2.25 -4.63 -7.72
CA LEU A 284 -3.07 -3.46 -7.43
C LEU A 284 -2.47 -2.72 -6.23
N PHE A 285 -1.95 -1.51 -6.44
CA PHE A 285 -1.36 -0.72 -5.36
C PHE A 285 -2.35 0.33 -4.87
N VAL A 286 -3.06 0.05 -3.77
CA VAL A 286 -4.07 0.91 -3.16
C VAL A 286 -3.41 1.75 -2.06
N VAL A 287 -3.49 3.08 -2.18
CA VAL A 287 -2.72 3.99 -1.33
C VAL A 287 -3.60 5.12 -0.80
N ALA A 288 -3.47 5.43 0.49
CA ALA A 288 -4.08 6.60 1.11
C ALA A 288 -3.52 7.91 0.52
N VAL A 289 -4.39 8.86 0.16
CA VAL A 289 -3.95 10.12 -0.48
C VAL A 289 -3.28 11.10 0.48
N GLY A 290 -3.56 11.04 1.79
CA GLY A 290 -3.04 11.96 2.81
C GLY A 290 -4.12 12.47 3.76
N ASN A 291 -3.70 13.03 4.90
CA ASN A 291 -4.59 13.55 5.96
C ASN A 291 -4.30 15.04 6.27
N GLU A 292 -3.84 15.80 5.28
CA GLU A 292 -3.43 17.20 5.43
C GLU A 292 -4.49 18.20 4.93
N GLY A 293 -5.70 17.73 4.64
CA GLY A 293 -6.82 18.55 4.18
C GLY A 293 -6.79 18.91 2.69
N PRO A 294 -7.67 19.81 2.24
CA PRO A 294 -7.83 20.14 0.82
C PRO A 294 -6.56 20.73 0.18
N ASN A 295 -6.39 20.49 -1.12
CA ASN A 295 -5.23 20.89 -1.94
C ASN A 295 -3.90 20.29 -1.47
N THR A 296 -3.95 19.13 -0.84
CA THR A 296 -2.77 18.39 -0.40
C THR A 296 -2.82 16.94 -0.87
N SER A 297 -1.65 16.33 -0.99
CA SER A 297 -1.50 14.89 -1.20
C SER A 297 -0.11 14.45 -0.77
N ARG A 298 0.07 13.15 -0.57
CA ARG A 298 1.37 12.53 -0.31
C ARG A 298 1.77 11.58 -1.45
N CYS A 299 3.06 11.45 -1.70
CA CYS A 299 3.57 10.31 -2.47
C CYS A 299 3.70 9.05 -1.58
N PRO A 300 3.38 7.84 -2.07
CA PRO A 300 3.07 7.52 -3.45
C PRO A 300 1.59 7.73 -3.84
N GLY A 301 0.71 8.10 -2.90
CA GLY A 301 -0.73 8.30 -3.11
C GLY A 301 -1.12 9.32 -4.19
N ASN A 302 -0.18 10.12 -4.69
CA ASN A 302 -0.38 11.07 -5.77
C ASN A 302 0.15 10.62 -7.15
N TYR A 303 0.71 9.40 -7.25
CA TYR A 303 1.27 8.86 -8.49
C TYR A 303 0.20 8.25 -9.40
N PRO A 304 0.29 8.40 -10.74
CA PRO A 304 -0.64 7.80 -11.70
C PRO A 304 -0.75 6.27 -11.62
N GLU A 305 0.31 5.61 -11.15
CA GLU A 305 0.41 4.16 -11.09
C GLU A 305 -0.28 3.54 -9.88
N VAL A 306 -0.67 4.33 -8.89
CA VAL A 306 -1.39 3.85 -7.70
C VAL A 306 -2.89 4.15 -7.81
N PHE A 307 -3.69 3.36 -7.10
CA PHE A 307 -5.10 3.60 -6.88
C PHE A 307 -5.29 4.35 -5.57
N SER A 308 -5.45 5.67 -5.69
CA SER A 308 -5.47 6.63 -4.59
C SER A 308 -6.86 6.73 -3.94
N VAL A 309 -6.90 6.70 -2.61
CA VAL A 309 -8.16 6.67 -1.84
C VAL A 309 -8.23 7.83 -0.85
N ALA A 310 -9.34 8.58 -0.86
CA ALA A 310 -9.69 9.52 0.21
C ALA A 310 -10.83 9.00 1.09
N ALA A 311 -11.04 9.70 2.21
CA ALA A 311 -12.03 9.34 3.22
C ALA A 311 -13.31 10.18 3.08
N SER A 312 -14.44 9.50 3.24
CA SER A 312 -15.76 10.11 3.42
C SER A 312 -16.36 9.73 4.77
N ASP A 313 -17.29 10.54 5.25
CA ASP A 313 -18.10 10.28 6.44
C ASP A 313 -19.44 9.58 6.13
N ARG A 314 -20.19 9.27 7.20
CA ARG A 314 -21.51 8.63 7.17
C ARG A 314 -22.61 9.45 6.49
N THR A 315 -22.35 10.73 6.20
CA THR A 315 -23.28 11.67 5.57
C THR A 315 -22.93 11.97 4.11
N ASP A 316 -22.07 11.14 3.51
CA ASP A 316 -21.66 11.24 2.11
C ASP A 316 -20.83 12.49 1.85
N LYS A 317 -20.14 13.00 2.88
CA LYS A 317 -19.25 14.15 2.74
C LYS A 317 -17.80 13.71 2.76
N VAL A 318 -16.99 14.42 2.00
CA VAL A 318 -15.53 14.35 2.08
C VAL A 318 -15.11 14.73 3.50
N TRP A 319 -14.26 13.91 4.11
CA TRP A 319 -13.68 14.27 5.39
C TRP A 319 -12.75 15.48 5.21
N GLY A 320 -12.99 16.56 5.97
CA GLY A 320 -12.21 17.80 5.83
C GLY A 320 -10.72 17.66 6.13
N GLY A 321 -10.30 16.60 6.83
CA GLY A 321 -8.89 16.26 7.00
C GLY A 321 -8.29 15.48 5.84
N GLY A 322 -9.09 14.92 4.93
CA GLY A 322 -8.62 14.11 3.81
C GLY A 322 -7.91 14.95 2.75
N GLY A 323 -6.79 14.44 2.26
CA GLY A 323 -6.10 15.00 1.10
C GLY A 323 -6.96 14.93 -0.15
N MET A 324 -6.83 15.93 -1.01
CA MET A 324 -7.39 15.96 -2.37
C MET A 324 -6.83 17.16 -3.13
N GLY A 325 -6.78 17.08 -4.46
CA GLY A 325 -6.41 18.21 -5.29
C GLY A 325 -5.98 17.81 -6.68
N THR A 326 -5.35 18.75 -7.37
CA THR A 326 -4.79 18.54 -8.70
C THR A 326 -3.26 18.52 -8.61
N VAL A 327 -2.65 17.45 -9.13
CA VAL A 327 -1.19 17.27 -9.20
C VAL A 327 -0.75 17.32 -10.66
N MET A 328 0.36 18.01 -10.93
CA MET A 328 0.93 18.09 -12.26
C MET A 328 1.93 16.96 -12.52
N TRP A 329 1.71 16.21 -13.59
CA TRP A 329 2.63 15.20 -14.12
C TRP A 329 3.11 15.64 -15.50
N GLY A 330 4.24 16.35 -15.54
CA GLY A 330 4.69 17.05 -16.74
C GLY A 330 3.68 18.15 -17.10
N VAL A 331 3.10 18.06 -18.29
CA VAL A 331 2.06 19.00 -18.77
C VAL A 331 0.62 18.55 -18.46
N GLN A 332 0.45 17.37 -17.84
CA GLN A 332 -0.86 16.79 -17.57
C GLN A 332 -1.29 17.06 -16.12
N ALA A 333 -2.45 17.69 -15.95
CA ALA A 333 -3.10 17.82 -14.66
C ALA A 333 -3.87 16.54 -14.33
N ARG A 334 -3.66 16.00 -13.13
CA ARG A 334 -4.39 14.83 -12.62
C ARG A 334 -5.06 15.17 -11.29
N VAL A 335 -6.32 14.78 -11.17
CA VAL A 335 -7.07 14.82 -9.91
C VAL A 335 -6.67 13.65 -9.03
N VAL A 336 -6.46 13.92 -7.75
CA VAL A 336 -6.33 12.91 -6.69
C VAL A 336 -7.33 13.23 -5.58
N PRO A 337 -7.98 12.23 -4.97
CA PRO A 337 -7.79 10.78 -5.14
C PRO A 337 -8.46 10.23 -6.43
N ASP A 338 -8.32 8.92 -6.67
CA ASP A 338 -9.08 8.22 -7.72
C ASP A 338 -10.51 7.87 -7.24
N ILE A 339 -10.67 7.55 -5.95
CA ILE A 339 -11.93 7.12 -5.35
C ILE A 339 -12.05 7.55 -3.88
N MET A 340 -13.27 7.54 -3.36
CA MET A 340 -13.54 7.72 -1.93
C MET A 340 -14.08 6.46 -1.28
N ALA A 341 -13.81 6.29 0.01
CA ALA A 341 -14.39 5.22 0.81
C ALA A 341 -14.67 5.67 2.25
N PRO A 342 -15.54 4.95 3.00
CA PRO A 342 -15.74 5.18 4.43
C PRO A 342 -14.40 5.22 5.19
N GLY A 343 -14.11 6.36 5.83
CA GLY A 343 -12.85 6.54 6.54
C GLY A 343 -12.97 7.39 7.81
N VAL A 344 -14.17 7.76 8.23
CA VAL A 344 -14.42 8.55 9.44
C VAL A 344 -15.10 7.69 10.50
N ASP A 345 -14.57 7.71 11.71
CA ASP A 345 -15.08 6.95 12.85
C ASP A 345 -15.28 5.47 12.53
N ILE A 346 -14.19 4.82 12.09
CA ILE A 346 -14.19 3.41 11.68
C ILE A 346 -13.68 2.54 12.83
N TRP A 347 -14.54 1.63 13.29
CA TRP A 347 -14.19 0.61 14.27
C TRP A 347 -13.43 -0.55 13.62
N SER A 348 -12.29 -0.92 14.19
CA SER A 348 -11.54 -2.12 13.79
C SER A 348 -10.58 -2.56 14.91
N CYS A 349 -9.80 -3.60 14.63
CA CYS A 349 -8.97 -4.34 15.57
C CYS A 349 -7.94 -3.43 16.26
N HIS A 350 -7.72 -3.68 17.55
CA HIS A 350 -6.61 -3.12 18.32
C HIS A 350 -5.62 -4.24 18.69
N PRO A 351 -4.29 -4.01 18.63
CA PRO A 351 -3.25 -5.05 18.74
C PRO A 351 -3.16 -5.75 20.09
N ARG A 352 -3.71 -5.14 21.15
CA ARG A 352 -3.80 -5.74 22.49
C ARG A 352 -5.15 -6.45 22.74
N GLY A 353 -5.90 -6.74 21.68
CA GLY A 353 -7.29 -7.21 21.76
C GLY A 353 -8.29 -6.05 21.80
N GLY A 354 -9.56 -6.38 21.56
CA GLY A 354 -10.66 -5.41 21.49
C GLY A 354 -10.60 -4.55 20.22
N TYR A 355 -11.30 -3.43 20.26
CA TYR A 355 -11.47 -2.55 19.10
C TYR A 355 -11.05 -1.12 19.39
N GLN A 356 -10.72 -0.38 18.34
CA GLN A 356 -10.53 1.07 18.42
C GLN A 356 -11.20 1.74 17.23
N CYS A 357 -11.60 2.99 17.43
CA CYS A 357 -12.24 3.81 16.41
C CYS A 357 -11.26 4.87 15.91
N LEU A 358 -10.96 4.82 14.61
CA LEU A 358 -10.01 5.73 13.98
C LEU A 358 -10.63 6.41 12.75
N THR A 359 -10.13 7.61 12.46
CA THR A 359 -10.49 8.43 11.31
C THR A 359 -9.26 8.71 10.46
N GLY A 360 -9.37 8.53 9.14
CA GLY A 360 -8.34 8.90 8.19
C GLY A 360 -8.50 8.23 6.83
N THR A 361 -7.77 8.73 5.83
CA THR A 361 -7.66 8.07 4.52
C THR A 361 -7.08 6.65 4.64
N SER A 362 -6.23 6.43 5.64
CA SER A 362 -5.71 5.11 6.03
C SER A 362 -6.78 4.07 6.36
N MET A 363 -7.97 4.48 6.78
CA MET A 363 -9.12 3.60 7.06
C MET A 363 -10.00 3.39 5.83
N ALA A 364 -10.01 4.35 4.91
CA ALA A 364 -10.72 4.25 3.64
C ALA A 364 -10.02 3.29 2.67
N THR A 365 -8.69 3.35 2.59
CA THR A 365 -7.85 2.48 1.74
C THR A 365 -8.14 0.97 1.92
N PRO A 366 -8.19 0.41 3.15
CA PRO A 366 -8.48 -1.01 3.35
C PRO A 366 -9.91 -1.42 2.99
N VAL A 367 -10.89 -0.50 3.00
CA VAL A 367 -12.24 -0.81 2.48
C VAL A 367 -12.17 -1.12 0.99
N VAL A 368 -11.46 -0.30 0.22
CA VAL A 368 -11.24 -0.50 -1.22
C VAL A 368 -10.45 -1.79 -1.47
N SER A 369 -9.38 -2.03 -0.72
CA SER A 369 -8.59 -3.28 -0.80
C SER A 369 -9.44 -4.53 -0.52
N GLY A 370 -10.37 -4.45 0.43
CA GLY A 370 -11.30 -5.53 0.73
C GLY A 370 -12.32 -5.77 -0.40
N ILE A 371 -12.87 -4.73 -1.01
CA ILE A 371 -13.78 -4.88 -2.17
C ILE A 371 -13.03 -5.50 -3.35
N ALA A 372 -11.80 -5.05 -3.60
CA ALA A 372 -10.93 -5.65 -4.62
C ALA A 372 -10.67 -7.14 -4.36
N ALA A 373 -10.50 -7.55 -3.11
CA ALA A 373 -10.36 -8.97 -2.73
C ALA A 373 -11.62 -9.79 -3.05
N LEU A 374 -12.82 -9.24 -2.81
CA LEU A 374 -14.10 -9.89 -3.19
C LEU A 374 -14.20 -10.06 -4.72
N MET A 375 -13.76 -9.07 -5.49
CA MET A 375 -13.73 -9.14 -6.95
C MET A 375 -12.76 -10.21 -7.46
N ILE A 376 -11.58 -10.34 -6.83
CA ILE A 376 -10.59 -11.37 -7.17
C ILE A 376 -11.14 -12.78 -6.92
N GLU A 377 -11.92 -12.99 -5.85
CA GLU A 377 -12.59 -14.28 -5.62
C GLU A 377 -13.59 -14.61 -6.74
N LYS A 378 -14.40 -13.63 -7.16
CA LYS A 378 -15.39 -13.83 -8.24
C LYS A 378 -14.72 -14.04 -9.60
N TRP A 379 -13.63 -13.33 -9.85
CA TRP A 379 -12.92 -13.28 -11.13
C TRP A 379 -11.42 -13.51 -10.90
N PRO A 380 -10.98 -14.76 -10.71
CA PRO A 380 -9.59 -15.08 -10.36
C PRO A 380 -8.57 -14.68 -11.44
N ASP A 381 -9.03 -14.57 -12.69
CA ASP A 381 -8.22 -14.16 -13.84
C ASP A 381 -8.40 -12.67 -14.20
N ILE A 382 -9.04 -11.88 -13.33
CA ILE A 382 -9.22 -10.45 -13.58
C ILE A 382 -7.87 -9.76 -13.72
N THR A 383 -7.75 -8.91 -14.74
CA THR A 383 -6.55 -8.11 -14.95
C THR A 383 -6.56 -6.87 -14.06
N ARG A 384 -5.38 -6.33 -13.72
CA ARG A 384 -5.28 -5.08 -12.94
C ARG A 384 -6.12 -3.92 -13.55
N PRO A 385 -6.09 -3.64 -14.87
CA PRO A 385 -6.91 -2.58 -15.45
C PRO A 385 -8.42 -2.85 -15.36
N GLN A 386 -8.87 -4.10 -15.56
CA GLN A 386 -10.28 -4.47 -15.39
C GLN A 386 -10.72 -4.29 -13.94
N LEU A 387 -9.89 -4.70 -12.98
CA LEU A 387 -10.18 -4.52 -11.55
C LEU A 387 -10.34 -3.05 -11.18
N ILE A 388 -9.45 -2.17 -11.68
CA ILE A 388 -9.56 -0.71 -11.51
C ILE A 388 -10.86 -0.19 -12.13
N GLY A 389 -11.20 -0.63 -13.35
CA GLY A 389 -12.46 -0.26 -14.02
C GLY A 389 -13.69 -0.62 -13.18
N GLU A 390 -13.75 -1.86 -12.67
CA GLU A 390 -14.85 -2.32 -11.81
C GLU A 390 -14.96 -1.50 -10.51
N LEU A 391 -13.82 -1.11 -9.90
CA LEU A 391 -13.81 -0.26 -8.71
C LEU A 391 -14.33 1.15 -9.02
N MET A 392 -13.92 1.75 -10.13
CA MET A 392 -14.33 3.10 -10.53
C MET A 392 -15.80 3.17 -10.98
N GLU A 393 -16.34 2.09 -11.55
CA GLU A 393 -17.76 1.98 -11.91
C GLU A 393 -18.66 1.73 -10.69
N ALA A 394 -18.12 1.10 -9.64
CA ALA A 394 -18.85 0.73 -8.43
C ALA A 394 -18.93 1.88 -7.41
N THR A 395 -19.35 3.08 -7.83
CA THR A 395 -19.45 4.25 -6.94
C THR A 395 -20.86 4.82 -6.84
N ASN A 396 -21.11 5.57 -5.77
CA ASN A 396 -22.21 6.53 -5.66
C ASN A 396 -21.62 7.94 -5.70
N ALA A 397 -22.24 8.83 -6.48
CA ALA A 397 -21.89 10.24 -6.47
C ALA A 397 -22.14 10.83 -5.09
N LEU A 398 -21.24 11.71 -4.65
CA LEU A 398 -21.37 12.43 -3.38
C LEU A 398 -22.03 13.81 -3.54
N ASN A 399 -22.55 14.09 -4.74
CA ASN A 399 -23.14 15.38 -5.12
C ASN A 399 -22.18 16.57 -4.91
N LEU A 400 -20.88 16.35 -5.09
CA LEU A 400 -19.86 17.41 -5.12
C LEU A 400 -19.39 17.62 -6.55
N ALA A 401 -18.97 18.84 -6.88
CA ALA A 401 -18.39 19.12 -8.20
C ALA A 401 -17.09 18.33 -8.37
N GLU A 402 -16.81 17.83 -9.58
CA GLU A 402 -15.45 17.42 -9.93
C GLU A 402 -14.52 18.64 -9.80
N PRO A 403 -13.32 18.48 -9.21
CA PRO A 403 -12.63 17.24 -8.86
C PRO A 403 -12.91 16.69 -7.43
N LEU A 404 -13.78 17.33 -6.65
CA LEU A 404 -13.92 17.10 -5.21
C LEU A 404 -14.55 15.75 -4.82
N GLN A 405 -15.30 15.07 -5.69
CA GLN A 405 -15.81 13.72 -5.40
C GLN A 405 -14.94 12.58 -5.96
N ALA A 406 -13.88 12.88 -6.71
CA ALA A 406 -13.20 11.90 -7.56
C ALA A 406 -14.21 11.11 -8.42
N THR A 407 -14.11 9.78 -8.50
CA THR A 407 -15.14 8.92 -9.13
C THR A 407 -16.40 8.72 -8.28
N GLY A 408 -16.44 9.21 -7.04
CA GLY A 408 -17.49 8.99 -6.06
C GLY A 408 -17.04 8.08 -4.92
N ARG A 409 -17.98 7.73 -4.03
CA ARG A 409 -17.72 6.80 -2.93
C ARG A 409 -18.02 5.37 -3.35
N ILE A 410 -17.06 4.47 -3.09
CA ILE A 410 -17.15 3.05 -3.39
C ILE A 410 -18.39 2.43 -2.73
N LYS A 411 -19.01 1.51 -3.45
CA LYS A 411 -20.02 0.57 -2.98
C LYS A 411 -19.66 -0.83 -3.47
N LEU A 412 -20.35 -1.83 -2.92
CA LEU A 412 -20.26 -3.20 -3.42
C LEU A 412 -20.79 -3.23 -4.87
N PRO A 413 -19.98 -3.71 -5.83
CA PRO A 413 -20.41 -3.79 -7.23
C PRO A 413 -21.61 -4.73 -7.37
N GLN A 414 -22.62 -4.29 -8.12
CA GLN A 414 -23.80 -5.12 -8.40
C GLN A 414 -23.44 -6.43 -9.12
N ARG A 415 -22.40 -6.41 -9.95
CA ARG A 415 -21.92 -7.58 -10.69
C ARG A 415 -21.42 -8.71 -9.79
N LEU A 416 -21.05 -8.43 -8.52
CA LEU A 416 -20.70 -9.47 -7.57
C LEU A 416 -21.91 -10.29 -7.10
N HIS A 417 -23.13 -9.78 -7.27
CA HIS A 417 -24.37 -10.51 -6.96
C HIS A 417 -24.85 -11.41 -8.09
N ALA A 418 -24.34 -11.20 -9.32
CA ALA A 418 -24.72 -12.04 -10.45
C ALA A 418 -24.12 -13.44 -10.26
N PRO A 419 -24.88 -14.51 -10.58
CA PRO A 419 -24.39 -15.89 -10.49
C PRO A 419 -23.10 -16.13 -11.27
#